data_AF-A0A317J6K1-F1
#
_entry.id   AF-A0A317J6K1-F1
#
_cell.length_a   1.000
_cell.length_b   1.000
_cell.length_c   1.000
_cell.angle_alpha   90.00
_cell.angle_beta   90.00
_cell.angle_gamma   90.00
#
_symmetry.space_group_name_H-M   'P 1'
#
loop_
_entity.id
_entity.type
_entity.pdbx_description
1 polymer ?
#
loop_
_entity_poly.entity_id
_entity_poly.type
_entity_poly.pdbx_seq_one_letter_code
_entity_poly.pdbx_strand_id
1 'polypeptide(L)'
;MKRTIVLPVLLAMGFAVCVIAQSEADYSGWMKDVAATKGKAKKALDSKSNSDVADAGSHLAGLFKQVGAFWSSRNASDAVTIAKNAETASNDLAAAAKAGDDAKMQSAMQTINGACGTCHMAHREGSPGSFKIK
;
A
#
# COMPACT_ATOMS: atom_id res chain seq x y z
N MET A 1 38.28 32.16 -35.97
CA MET A 1 38.78 31.36 -34.85
C MET A 1 37.58 30.77 -34.11
N LYS A 2 37.39 29.45 -34.17
CA LYS A 2 36.20 28.76 -33.64
C LYS A 2 36.35 28.57 -32.13
N ARG A 3 35.49 29.22 -31.34
CA ARG A 3 35.40 29.01 -29.89
C ARG A 3 34.52 27.79 -29.63
N THR A 4 35.15 26.67 -29.32
CA THR A 4 34.52 25.44 -28.84
C THR A 4 33.85 25.73 -27.49
N ILE A 5 32.52 25.82 -27.48
CA ILE A 5 31.71 25.80 -26.27
C ILE A 5 31.57 24.34 -25.86
N VAL A 6 32.23 23.95 -24.78
CA VAL A 6 31.99 22.67 -24.09
C VAL A 6 30.97 22.95 -23.00
N LEU A 7 29.70 22.63 -23.26
CA LEU A 7 28.58 22.75 -22.31
C LEU A 7 28.39 21.38 -21.60
N PRO A 8 28.14 21.33 -20.28
CA PRO A 8 28.35 20.14 -19.46
C PRO A 8 27.12 19.21 -19.50
N VAL A 9 27.31 17.95 -19.88
CA VAL A 9 26.26 16.92 -20.00
C VAL A 9 26.08 16.08 -18.71
N LEU A 10 26.57 16.55 -17.55
CA LEU A 10 26.66 15.73 -16.33
C LEU A 10 25.62 16.03 -15.23
N LEU A 11 24.67 16.96 -15.42
CA LEU A 11 23.76 17.39 -14.34
C LEU A 11 22.34 16.77 -14.36
N ALA A 12 22.00 15.93 -15.33
CA ALA A 12 20.64 15.37 -15.46
C ALA A 12 20.42 14.03 -14.71
N MET A 13 21.48 13.36 -14.24
CA MET A 13 21.37 12.05 -13.58
C MET A 13 21.04 12.11 -12.08
N GLY A 14 21.17 13.28 -11.43
CA GLY A 14 20.90 13.42 -9.99
C GLY A 14 19.42 13.45 -9.61
N PHE A 15 18.54 13.93 -10.50
CA PHE A 15 17.14 14.19 -10.14
C PHE A 15 16.28 12.91 -10.11
N ALA A 16 16.52 11.97 -11.03
CA ALA A 16 15.74 10.74 -11.13
C ALA A 16 15.94 9.79 -9.92
N VAL A 17 17.17 9.73 -9.36
CA VAL A 17 17.48 8.87 -8.21
C VAL A 17 16.80 9.38 -6.93
N CYS A 18 16.76 10.70 -6.73
CA CYS A 18 16.09 11.29 -5.56
C CYS A 18 14.57 11.01 -5.55
N VAL A 19 13.91 11.07 -6.71
CA VAL A 19 12.47 10.82 -6.81
C VAL A 19 12.11 9.37 -6.49
N ILE A 20 12.94 8.40 -6.91
CA ILE A 20 12.73 6.98 -6.63
C ILE A 20 12.95 6.66 -5.14
N ALA A 21 14.02 7.19 -4.55
CA ALA A 21 14.29 6.97 -3.12
C ALA A 21 13.16 7.54 -2.22
N GLN A 22 12.59 8.68 -2.61
CA GLN A 22 11.46 9.28 -1.90
C GLN A 22 10.19 8.43 -2.05
N SER A 23 9.87 7.94 -3.25
CA SER A 23 8.68 7.12 -3.48
C SER A 23 8.73 5.77 -2.76
N GLU A 24 9.91 5.18 -2.59
CA GLU A 24 10.10 3.97 -1.78
C GLU A 24 9.99 4.24 -0.27
N ALA A 25 10.45 5.40 0.20
CA ALA A 25 10.27 5.82 1.59
C ALA A 25 8.78 6.02 1.90
N ASP A 26 8.05 6.68 1.01
CA ASP A 26 6.59 6.87 1.11
C ASP A 26 5.86 5.52 1.11
N TYR A 27 6.20 4.63 0.17
CA TYR A 27 5.67 3.26 0.13
C TYR A 27 5.90 2.50 1.45
N SER A 28 7.12 2.57 1.99
CA SER A 28 7.46 1.96 3.27
C SER A 28 6.68 2.57 4.44
N GLY A 29 6.35 3.87 4.36
CA GLY A 29 5.45 4.54 5.30
C GLY A 29 4.03 3.99 5.22
N TRP A 30 3.47 3.91 4.02
CA TRP A 30 2.12 3.38 3.80
C TRP A 30 2.00 1.93 4.25
N MET A 31 2.99 1.08 3.97
CA MET A 31 2.95 -0.33 4.40
C MET A 31 2.99 -0.50 5.92
N LYS A 32 3.67 0.40 6.66
CA LYS A 32 3.61 0.41 8.13
C LYS A 32 2.23 0.83 8.61
N ASP A 33 1.63 1.83 7.98
CA ASP A 33 0.27 2.28 8.31
C ASP A 33 -0.78 1.21 8.00
N VAL A 34 -0.67 0.51 6.87
CA VAL A 34 -1.53 -0.65 6.54
C VAL A 34 -1.46 -1.69 7.66
N ALA A 35 -0.26 -2.04 8.12
CA ALA A 35 -0.09 -3.01 9.21
C ALA A 35 -0.72 -2.53 10.52
N ALA A 36 -0.49 -1.27 10.90
CA ALA A 36 -1.04 -0.67 12.10
C ALA A 36 -2.58 -0.59 12.05
N THR A 37 -3.13 -0.13 10.94
CA THR A 37 -4.57 0.07 10.73
C THR A 37 -5.32 -1.26 10.61
N LYS A 38 -4.74 -2.27 9.96
CA LYS A 38 -5.27 -3.64 10.04
C LYS A 38 -5.32 -4.15 11.48
N GLY A 39 -4.28 -3.89 12.26
CA GLY A 39 -4.25 -4.24 13.69
C GLY A 39 -5.36 -3.55 14.48
N LYS A 40 -5.62 -2.26 14.20
CA LYS A 40 -6.75 -1.52 14.77
C LYS A 40 -8.09 -2.09 14.35
N ALA A 41 -8.30 -2.37 13.06
CA ALA A 41 -9.53 -2.98 12.53
C ALA A 41 -9.84 -4.31 13.23
N LYS A 42 -8.83 -5.16 13.43
CA LYS A 42 -9.01 -6.42 14.16
C LYS A 42 -9.41 -6.18 15.62
N LYS A 43 -8.74 -5.27 16.33
CA LYS A 43 -9.12 -4.93 17.71
C LYS A 43 -10.55 -4.37 17.79
N ALA A 44 -10.91 -3.51 16.85
CA ALA A 44 -12.25 -2.93 16.74
C ALA A 44 -13.32 -4.01 16.54
N LEU A 45 -13.07 -4.99 15.65
CA LEU A 45 -13.93 -6.16 15.47
C LEU A 45 -14.08 -6.97 16.76
N ASP A 46 -12.97 -7.29 17.42
CA ASP A 46 -12.97 -8.07 18.67
C ASP A 46 -13.75 -7.34 19.79
N SER A 47 -13.72 -6.00 19.78
CA SER A 47 -14.49 -5.13 20.70
C SER A 47 -15.90 -4.78 20.24
N LYS A 48 -16.33 -5.24 19.05
CA LYS A 48 -17.62 -4.91 18.41
C LYS A 48 -17.85 -3.40 18.21
N SER A 49 -16.79 -2.65 17.95
CA SER A 49 -16.86 -1.21 17.66
C SER A 49 -17.02 -0.98 16.15
N ASN A 50 -18.25 -1.01 15.67
CA ASN A 50 -18.54 -0.89 14.23
C ASN A 50 -18.10 0.44 13.61
N SER A 51 -18.15 1.55 14.37
CA SER A 51 -17.64 2.84 13.89
C SER A 51 -16.12 2.77 13.62
N ASP A 52 -15.37 2.18 14.55
CA ASP A 52 -13.92 2.11 14.43
C ASP A 52 -13.50 1.12 13.34
N VAL A 53 -14.27 0.06 13.12
CA VAL A 53 -14.07 -0.83 11.95
C VAL A 53 -14.33 -0.07 10.65
N ALA A 54 -15.37 0.76 10.60
CA ALA A 54 -15.70 1.54 9.42
C ALA A 54 -14.60 2.56 9.06
N ASP A 55 -14.07 3.25 10.07
CA ASP A 55 -12.98 4.22 9.90
C ASP A 55 -11.69 3.51 9.48
N ALA A 56 -11.35 2.39 10.11
CA ALA A 56 -10.17 1.61 9.74
C ALA A 56 -10.26 1.04 8.31
N GLY A 57 -11.44 0.54 7.90
CA GLY A 57 -11.67 0.08 6.53
C GLY A 57 -11.52 1.20 5.49
N SER A 58 -12.07 2.38 5.78
CA SER A 58 -11.96 3.55 4.90
C SER A 58 -10.50 4.01 4.74
N HIS A 59 -9.74 4.01 5.85
CA HIS A 59 -8.33 4.36 5.83
C HIS A 59 -7.47 3.33 5.06
N LEU A 60 -7.72 2.03 5.28
CA LEU A 60 -7.07 0.96 4.51
C LEU A 60 -7.32 1.09 3.00
N ALA A 61 -8.55 1.43 2.58
CA ALA A 61 -8.86 1.65 1.17
C ALA A 61 -8.01 2.79 0.58
N GLY A 62 -7.87 3.91 1.30
CA GLY A 62 -7.00 5.01 0.90
C GLY A 62 -5.54 4.60 0.73
N LEU A 63 -5.00 3.85 1.69
CA LEU A 63 -3.63 3.34 1.64
C LEU A 63 -3.42 2.37 0.46
N PHE A 64 -4.34 1.42 0.24
CA PHE A 64 -4.21 0.48 -0.87
C PHE A 64 -4.31 1.14 -2.24
N LYS A 65 -5.06 2.24 -2.36
CA LYS A 65 -5.06 3.07 -3.56
C LYS A 65 -3.68 3.69 -3.82
N GLN A 66 -2.99 4.20 -2.80
CA GLN A 66 -1.62 4.72 -2.93
C GLN A 66 -0.63 3.63 -3.30
N VAL A 67 -0.74 2.46 -2.67
CA VAL A 67 0.06 1.26 -2.99
C VAL A 67 -0.14 0.83 -4.46
N GLY A 68 -1.38 0.81 -4.94
CA GLY A 68 -1.68 0.50 -6.33
C GLY A 68 -1.06 1.51 -7.31
N ALA A 69 -1.13 2.80 -7.00
CA ALA A 69 -0.50 3.84 -7.82
C ALA A 69 1.03 3.70 -7.88
N PHE A 70 1.67 3.40 -6.74
CA PHE A 70 3.10 3.11 -6.70
C PHE A 70 3.48 1.94 -7.61
N TRP A 71 2.75 0.83 -7.50
CA TRP A 71 3.01 -0.35 -8.32
C TRP A 71 2.71 -0.15 -9.80
N SER A 72 1.73 0.69 -10.11
CA SER A 72 1.45 1.11 -11.49
C SER A 72 2.61 1.89 -12.09
N SER A 73 3.25 2.79 -11.32
CA SER A 73 4.44 3.53 -11.78
C SER A 73 5.65 2.62 -12.06
N ARG A 74 5.66 1.42 -11.46
CA ARG A 74 6.68 0.38 -11.65
C ARG A 74 6.30 -0.69 -12.67
N ASN A 75 5.17 -0.52 -13.37
CA ASN A 75 4.65 -1.48 -14.36
C ASN A 75 4.43 -2.90 -13.80
N ALA A 76 4.11 -3.05 -12.50
CA ALA A 76 3.81 -4.34 -11.88
C ALA A 76 2.29 -4.57 -11.84
N SER A 77 1.71 -5.03 -12.94
CA SER A 77 0.25 -5.17 -13.10
C SER A 77 -0.40 -6.14 -12.11
N ASP A 78 0.34 -7.18 -11.70
CA ASP A 78 -0.08 -8.12 -10.67
C ASP A 78 -0.19 -7.44 -9.30
N ALA A 79 0.82 -6.66 -8.90
CA ALA A 79 0.79 -5.87 -7.68
C ALA A 79 -0.34 -4.82 -7.69
N VAL A 80 -0.57 -4.16 -8.83
CA VAL A 80 -1.71 -3.25 -9.00
C VAL A 80 -3.03 -3.97 -8.76
N THR A 81 -3.20 -5.17 -9.32
CA THR A 81 -4.41 -5.97 -9.15
C THR A 81 -4.61 -6.40 -7.71
N ILE A 82 -3.54 -6.85 -7.04
CA ILE A 82 -3.58 -7.23 -5.62
C ILE A 82 -3.96 -6.03 -4.74
N ALA A 83 -3.36 -4.86 -5.00
CA ALA A 83 -3.67 -3.63 -4.29
C ALA A 83 -5.13 -3.21 -4.50
N LYS A 84 -5.65 -3.32 -5.73
CA LYS A 84 -7.05 -2.99 -6.03
C LYS A 84 -8.03 -3.94 -5.33
N ASN A 85 -7.72 -5.23 -5.27
CA ASN A 85 -8.55 -6.19 -4.54
C ASN A 85 -8.57 -5.89 -3.04
N ALA A 86 -7.42 -5.50 -2.47
CA ALA A 86 -7.34 -5.09 -1.06
C ALA A 86 -8.07 -3.76 -0.80
N GLU A 87 -8.01 -2.80 -1.72
CA GLU A 87 -8.78 -1.55 -1.68
C GLU A 87 -10.30 -1.85 -1.66
N THR A 88 -10.78 -2.68 -2.59
CA THR A 88 -12.19 -3.09 -2.64
C THR A 88 -12.63 -3.77 -1.35
N ALA A 89 -11.86 -4.75 -0.86
CA ALA A 89 -12.17 -5.43 0.40
C ALA A 89 -12.17 -4.47 1.61
N SER A 90 -11.34 -3.44 1.58
CA SER A 90 -11.31 -2.41 2.64
C SER A 90 -12.54 -1.51 2.60
N ASN A 91 -13.03 -1.15 1.41
CA ASN A 91 -14.31 -0.48 1.26
C ASN A 91 -15.48 -1.37 1.70
N ASP A 92 -15.45 -2.65 1.35
CA ASP A 92 -16.46 -3.63 1.78
C ASP A 92 -16.48 -3.80 3.29
N LEU A 93 -15.30 -3.82 3.94
CA LEU A 93 -15.19 -3.82 5.40
C LEU A 93 -15.89 -2.60 5.99
N ALA A 94 -15.64 -1.41 5.43
CA ALA A 94 -16.24 -0.18 5.92
C ALA A 94 -17.77 -0.17 5.73
N ALA A 95 -18.25 -0.65 4.59
CA ALA A 95 -19.68 -0.77 4.32
C ALA A 95 -20.36 -1.80 5.22
N ALA A 96 -19.75 -2.97 5.42
CA ALA A 96 -20.25 -4.03 6.28
C ALA A 96 -20.34 -3.57 7.75
N ALA A 97 -19.33 -2.83 8.22
CA ALA A 97 -19.33 -2.25 9.56
C ALA A 97 -20.47 -1.24 9.77
N LYS A 98 -20.69 -0.35 8.80
CA LYS A 98 -21.84 0.59 8.82
C LYS A 98 -23.18 -0.14 8.81
N ALA A 99 -23.25 -1.31 8.19
CA ALA A 99 -24.44 -2.17 8.14
C ALA A 99 -24.58 -3.12 9.34
N GLY A 100 -23.57 -3.22 10.22
CA GLY A 100 -23.55 -4.21 11.32
C GLY A 100 -23.49 -5.67 10.85
N ASP A 101 -22.91 -5.93 9.67
CA ASP A 101 -22.82 -7.27 9.08
C ASP A 101 -21.50 -7.96 9.45
N ASP A 102 -21.50 -8.62 10.61
CA ASP A 102 -20.32 -9.31 11.15
C ASP A 102 -19.71 -10.34 10.18
N ALA A 103 -20.55 -11.07 9.44
CA ALA A 103 -20.09 -12.08 8.49
C ALA A 103 -19.33 -11.43 7.33
N LYS A 104 -19.86 -10.34 6.77
CA LYS A 104 -19.17 -9.60 5.71
C LYS A 104 -17.91 -8.90 6.22
N MET A 105 -17.92 -8.37 7.45
CA MET A 105 -16.70 -7.80 8.04
C MET A 105 -15.58 -8.84 8.15
N GLN A 106 -15.90 -10.06 8.60
CA GLN A 106 -14.92 -11.15 8.68
C GLN A 106 -14.41 -11.56 7.29
N SER A 107 -15.30 -11.71 6.31
CA SER A 107 -14.93 -12.05 4.93
C SER A 107 -14.02 -10.99 4.31
N ALA A 108 -14.34 -9.70 4.49
CA ALA A 108 -13.50 -8.60 4.02
C ALA A 108 -12.09 -8.64 4.65
N MET A 109 -12.01 -8.88 5.97
CA MET A 109 -10.73 -9.03 6.66
C MET A 109 -9.91 -10.23 6.17
N GLN A 110 -10.55 -11.34 5.82
CA GLN A 110 -9.87 -12.50 5.24
C GLN A 110 -9.24 -12.13 3.88
N THR A 111 -9.98 -11.42 3.03
CA THR A 111 -9.47 -10.95 1.74
C THR A 111 -8.28 -9.99 1.90
N ILE A 112 -8.37 -9.03 2.82
CA ILE A 112 -7.26 -8.10 3.15
C ILE A 112 -6.02 -8.89 3.64
N ASN A 113 -6.22 -9.90 4.48
CA ASN A 113 -5.15 -10.75 4.99
C ASN A 113 -4.50 -11.58 3.86
N GLY A 114 -5.30 -12.12 2.94
CA GLY A 114 -4.80 -12.86 1.79
C GLY A 114 -3.90 -11.99 0.90
N ALA A 115 -4.33 -10.75 0.62
CA ALA A 115 -3.55 -9.80 -0.19
C ALA A 115 -2.15 -9.51 0.40
N CYS A 116 -2.04 -9.46 1.74
CA CYS A 116 -0.77 -9.28 2.42
C CYS A 116 0.23 -10.40 2.10
N GLY A 117 -0.21 -11.66 2.13
CA GLY A 117 0.64 -12.81 1.83
C GLY A 117 1.05 -12.82 0.37
N THR A 118 0.08 -12.71 -0.53
CA THR A 118 0.30 -12.77 -1.99
C THR A 118 1.26 -11.66 -2.45
N CYS A 119 1.01 -10.41 -2.06
CA CYS A 119 1.86 -9.29 -2.48
C CYS A 119 3.27 -9.41 -1.92
N HIS A 120 3.41 -9.76 -0.64
CA HIS A 120 4.74 -9.83 -0.02
C HIS A 120 5.56 -10.98 -0.56
N MET A 121 4.98 -12.15 -0.86
CA MET A 121 5.75 -13.24 -1.47
C MET A 121 6.26 -12.87 -2.86
N ALA A 122 5.43 -12.22 -3.68
CA ALA A 122 5.78 -11.83 -5.04
C ALA A 122 6.79 -10.67 -5.08
N HIS A 123 6.64 -9.67 -4.21
CA HIS A 123 7.31 -8.38 -4.39
C HIS A 123 8.18 -7.91 -3.21
N ARG A 124 8.26 -8.68 -2.12
CA ARG A 124 9.06 -8.34 -0.95
C ARG A 124 10.14 -9.38 -0.69
N GLU A 125 11.34 -8.90 -0.42
CA GLU A 125 12.48 -9.72 0.01
C GLU A 125 13.09 -9.19 1.31
N GLY A 126 14.06 -9.92 1.85
CA GLY A 126 14.73 -9.60 3.10
C GLY A 126 14.08 -10.25 4.32
N SER A 127 14.39 -9.71 5.50
CA SER A 127 13.98 -10.25 6.80
C SER A 127 13.25 -9.18 7.62
N PRO A 128 12.58 -9.54 8.73
CA PRO A 128 12.01 -8.55 9.65
C PRO A 128 13.06 -7.49 10.02
N GLY A 129 12.73 -6.22 9.77
CA GLY A 129 13.64 -5.08 9.99
C GLY A 129 14.51 -4.69 8.78
N SER A 130 14.56 -5.50 7.72
CA SER A 130 15.37 -5.26 6.53
C SER A 130 14.61 -5.50 5.21
N PHE A 131 13.27 -5.47 5.23
CA PHE A 131 12.47 -5.72 4.04
C PHE A 131 12.73 -4.70 2.93
N LYS A 132 12.84 -5.20 1.71
CA LYS A 132 12.99 -4.42 0.48
C LYS A 132 11.99 -4.84 -0.57
N ILE A 133 11.73 -3.95 -1.51
CA ILE A 133 10.97 -4.26 -2.71
C ILE A 133 11.89 -4.99 -3.68
N LYS A 134 11.39 -6.07 -4.29
CA LYS A 134 12.09 -6.81 -5.34
C LYS A 134 12.18 -6.03 -6.65
#